data_AF-A0A848ZLU1-F1
#
_entry.id   AF-A0A848ZLU1-F1
#
_cell.length_a   1.000
_cell.length_b   1.000
_cell.length_c   1.000
_cell.angle_alpha   90.00
_cell.angle_beta   90.00
_cell.angle_gamma   90.00
#
_symmetry.space_group_name_H-M   'P 1'
#
loop_
_entity.id
_entity.type
_entity.pdbx_description
1 polymer ?
#
loop_
_entity_poly.entity_id
_entity_poly.type
_entity_poly.pdbx_seq_one_letter_code
_entity_poly.pdbx_strand_id
1 'polypeptide(L)' 'MDYIPNIVFAIVLFLGIGYFARNVKKLSRNIKLGKEVDTSDNKPQRWNNMMRIALGQTKMVVRPIPG' A
#
# COMPACT_ATOMS: atom_id res chain seq x y z
N MET A 1 -5.48 -15.69 -42.36
CA MET A 1 -6.04 -14.91 -41.23
C MET A 1 -5.72 -15.68 -39.97
N ASP A 2 -4.60 -15.35 -39.32
CA ASP A 2 -4.17 -16.05 -38.11
C ASP A 2 -4.95 -15.50 -36.91
N TYR A 3 -6.00 -16.20 -36.52
CA TYR A 3 -6.85 -15.85 -35.38
C TYR A 3 -6.24 -16.27 -34.04
N ILE A 4 -5.20 -17.11 -34.05
CA ILE A 4 -4.52 -17.62 -32.84
C ILE A 4 -3.92 -16.47 -32.01
N PRO A 5 -3.14 -15.52 -32.57
CA PRO A 5 -2.62 -14.37 -31.82
C PRO A 5 -3.73 -13.52 -31.18
N ASN A 6 -4.85 -13.30 -31.88
CA ASN A 6 -5.95 -12.47 -31.39
C ASN A 6 -6.68 -13.12 -30.21
N ILE A 7 -6.86 -14.44 -30.25
CA ILE A 7 -7.49 -15.20 -29.15
C ILE A 7 -6.58 -15.20 -27.92
N VAL A 8 -5.28 -15.42 -28.10
CA VAL A 8 -4.30 -15.37 -27.00
C VAL A 8 -4.25 -13.97 -26.39
N PHE A 9 -4.22 -12.93 -27.21
CA PHE A 9 -4.25 -11.54 -26.74
C PHE A 9 -5.52 -11.24 -25.94
N ALA A 10 -6.70 -11.65 -26.44
CA ALA A 10 -7.96 -11.44 -25.74
C ALA A 10 -7.96 -12.12 -24.36
N ILE A 11 -7.47 -13.35 -24.27
CA ILE A 11 -7.37 -14.08 -22.99
C ILE A 11 -6.47 -13.33 -22.01
N VAL A 12 -5.28 -12.92 -22.44
CA VAL A 12 -4.33 -12.18 -21.58
C VAL A 12 -4.94 -10.85 -21.13
N LEU A 13 -5.64 -10.14 -22.02
CA LEU A 13 -6.30 -8.88 -21.72
C LEU A 13 -7.36 -9.04 -20.63
N PHE A 14 -8.26 -10.01 -20.77
CA PHE A 14 -9.31 -10.25 -19.78
C PHE A 14 -8.74 -10.72 -18.44
N LEU A 15 -7.70 -11.56 -18.45
CA LEU A 15 -7.01 -11.97 -17.23
C LEU A 15 -6.33 -10.80 -16.53
N GLY A 16 -5.65 -9.93 -17.28
CA GLY A 16 -4.99 -8.74 -16.75
C GLY A 16 -5.99 -7.77 -16.11
N ILE A 17 -7.06 -7.43 -16.83
CA ILE A 17 -8.12 -6.55 -16.33
C ILE A 17 -8.79 -7.16 -15.10
N GLY A 18 -9.15 -8.45 -15.15
CA GLY A 18 -9.79 -9.15 -14.04
C GLY A 18 -8.90 -9.20 -12.79
N TYR A 19 -7.61 -9.49 -12.95
CA TYR A 19 -6.63 -9.47 -11.86
C TYR A 19 -6.48 -8.07 -11.27
N PHE A 20 -6.33 -7.05 -12.12
CA PHE A 20 -6.20 -5.67 -11.68
C PHE A 20 -7.44 -5.20 -10.89
N ALA A 21 -8.64 -5.44 -11.41
CA ALA A 21 -9.89 -5.07 -10.75
C ALA A 21 -10.04 -5.74 -9.37
N ARG A 22 -9.66 -7.02 -9.25
CA ARG A 22 -9.63 -7.74 -7.95
C ARG A 22 -8.68 -7.08 -6.95
N ASN A 23 -7.49 -6.66 -7.39
CA ASN A 23 -6.53 -5.98 -6.54
C ASN A 23 -7.02 -4.60 -6.09
N VAL A 24 -7.61 -3.81 -7.00
CA VAL A 24 -8.22 -2.51 -6.66
C VAL A 24 -9.34 -2.68 -5.63
N LYS A 25 -10.20 -3.70 -5.78
CA LYS A 25 -11.26 -3.99 -4.81
C LYS A 25 -10.68 -4.39 -3.45
N LYS A 26 -9.62 -5.20 -3.43
CA LYS A 26 -8.91 -5.58 -2.19
C LYS A 26 -8.30 -4.36 -1.49
N LEU A 27 -7.65 -3.48 -2.24
CA LEU A 27 -7.10 -2.22 -1.73
C LEU A 27 -8.19 -1.33 -1.14
N SER A 28 -9.27 -1.09 -1.90
CA SER A 28 -10.41 -0.28 -1.44
C SER A 28 -11.04 -0.85 -0.17
N ARG A 29 -11.21 -2.18 -0.09
CA ARG A 29 -11.71 -2.84 1.13
C ARG A 29 -10.78 -2.60 2.31
N ASN A 30 -9.47 -2.76 2.13
CA ASN A 30 -8.50 -2.57 3.21
C ASN A 30 -8.46 -1.12 3.71
N ILE A 31 -8.56 -0.13 2.82
CA ILE A 31 -8.66 1.29 3.20
C ILE A 31 -9.92 1.53 4.03
N LYS A 32 -11.07 0.99 3.60
CA LYS A 32 -12.36 1.14 4.29
C LYS A 32 -12.46 0.35 5.61
N LEU A 33 -11.64 -0.69 5.78
CA LEU A 33 -11.49 -1.40 7.05
C LEU A 33 -10.68 -0.61 8.08
N GLY A 34 -9.91 0.40 7.63
CA GLY A 34 -9.26 1.34 8.54
C GLY A 34 -10.32 2.10 9.34
N LYS A 35 -10.26 1.99 10.67
CA LYS A 35 -11.10 2.80 11.55
C LYS A 35 -10.65 4.26 11.46
N GLU A 36 -11.60 5.18 11.41
CA GLU A 36 -11.31 6.59 11.68
C GLU A 36 -10.79 6.70 13.11
N VAL A 37 -9.49 6.94 13.23
CA VAL A 37 -8.84 7.26 14.51
C VAL A 37 -8.55 8.74 14.45
N ASP A 38 -9.16 9.49 15.36
CA ASP A 38 -8.81 10.89 15.52
C ASP A 38 -7.38 10.98 16.08
N THR A 39 -6.49 11.59 15.29
CA THR A 39 -5.07 11.78 15.64
C THR A 39 -4.69 13.26 15.58
N SER A 40 -5.69 14.15 15.66
CA SER A 40 -5.47 15.60 15.66
C SER A 40 -4.74 16.10 16.91
N ASP A 41 -4.84 15.37 18.01
CA ASP A 41 -4.34 15.84 19.30
C ASP A 41 -2.83 15.62 19.41
N ASN A 42 -2.11 16.73 19.59
CA ASN A 42 -0.64 16.88 19.70
C ASN A 42 0.16 16.99 18.38
N LYS A 43 -0.21 17.95 17.50
CA LYS A 43 0.58 18.33 16.31
C LYS A 43 2.08 18.57 16.58
N PRO A 44 2.51 19.29 17.64
CA PRO A 44 3.94 19.55 17.88
C PRO A 44 4.73 18.27 18.17
N GLN A 45 4.15 17.35 18.95
CA GLN A 45 4.77 16.06 19.27
C GLN A 45 4.99 15.19 18.02
N ARG A 46 4.06 15.26 17.06
CA ARG A 46 4.14 14.51 15.78
C ARG A 46 5.28 15.00 14.89
N TRP A 47 5.45 16.32 14.76
CA TRP A 47 6.56 16.89 14.01
C TRP A 47 7.91 16.55 14.63
N ASN A 48 8.01 16.58 15.96
CA ASN A 48 9.21 16.14 16.67
C ASN A 48 9.51 14.65 16.45
N ASN A 49 8.49 13.79 16.51
CA ASN A 49 8.66 12.36 16.23
C ASN A 49 9.03 12.12 14.75
N MET A 50 8.42 12.84 13.80
CA MET A 50 8.76 12.73 12.38
C MET A 50 10.19 13.20 12.10
N MET A 51 10.63 14.32 12.67
CA MET A 51 12.02 14.76 12.58
C MET A 51 12.97 13.70 13.14
N ARG A 52 12.67 13.11 14.30
CA ARG A 52 13.50 12.03 14.87
C ARG A 52 13.53 10.77 14.01
N ILE A 53 12.45 10.45 13.29
CA ILE A 53 12.41 9.29 12.36
C ILE A 53 13.17 9.62 11.07
N ALA A 54 12.95 10.80 10.49
CA ALA A 54 13.62 11.27 9.27
C ALA A 54 15.14 11.39 9.49
N LEU A 55 15.56 11.78 10.68
CA LEU A 55 16.97 11.83 11.10
C LEU A 55 17.49 10.46 11.59
N GLY A 56 16.71 9.38 11.47
CA GLY A 56 17.13 8.01 11.76
C GLY A 56 17.27 7.64 13.25
N GLN A 57 16.88 8.53 14.16
CA GLN A 57 17.22 8.40 15.59
C GLN A 57 16.31 7.46 16.39
N THR A 58 15.08 7.15 15.96
CA THR A 58 14.04 6.68 16.91
C THR A 58 13.68 5.21 16.91
N LYS A 59 14.22 4.38 16.00
CA LYS A 59 14.06 2.91 16.10
C LYS A 59 15.28 2.10 15.67
N MET A 60 16.10 2.61 14.76
CA MET A 60 17.29 1.87 14.28
C MET A 60 18.48 1.93 15.24
N VAL A 61 18.50 2.88 16.19
CA VAL A 61 19.63 3.06 17.11
C VAL A 61 19.46 2.28 18.42
N VAL A 62 18.23 2.04 18.86
CA VAL A 62 17.94 1.46 20.20
C VAL A 62 17.79 -0.06 20.18
N ARG A 63 17.40 -0.66 19.04
CA ARG A 63 17.30 -2.12 18.89
C ARG A 63 17.90 -2.55 17.55
N PRO A 64 19.18 -2.96 17.51
CA PRO A 64 19.83 -3.43 16.28
C PRO A 64 19.29 -4.79 15.80
N ILE A 65 18.54 -5.51 16.65
CA ILE A 65 17.89 -6.77 16.30
C ILE A 65 16.37 -6.53 16.28
N PRO A 66 15.70 -6.65 15.11
CA PRO A 66 14.26 -6.59 15.04
C PRO A 66 13.66 -7.87 15.62
N GLY A 67 12.90 -7.72 16.71
CA GLY A 67 12.00 -8.72 17.29
C GLY A 67 10.69 -8.04 17.66
#